data_AF-A0A4Y2AHU2-F1
#
_entry.id   AF-A0A4Y2AHU2-F1
#
_cell.length_a   1.000
_cell.length_b   1.000
_cell.length_c   1.000
_cell.angle_alpha   90.00
_cell.angle_beta   90.00
_cell.angle_gamma   90.00
#
_symmetry.space_group_name_H-M   'P 1'
#
loop_
_entity.id
_entity.type
_entity.pdbx_description
1 polymer ?
#
loop_
_entity_poly.entity_id
_entity_poly.type
_entity_poly.pdbx_seq_one_letter_code
_entity_poly.pdbx_strand_id
1 'polypeptide(L)'
;MESSVEHLCVIDDIEDPVAPWKRLEEHFRQNFRARVIGHTDDFFSCRINPQEEIGVYAARIRSIVDQLKDSGKPVSEWCQAFQLIRFLSPKFNGIVQYIYRWDDNEFKFDKILQELISEESRLKQSIRDQNETCAFQSIERNNISKTPRSKSKPSSYKKNIHPTRKNTKVIKSPNTFIAESNLSQGYGRDSWILDTAATSHFCSNKNFSGTLDR
;
A
#
# COMPACT_ATOMS: atom_id res chain seq x y z
N MET A 1 -2.86 -41.20 -1.17
CA MET A 1 -2.98 -42.37 -2.06
C MET A 1 -4.45 -42.77 -2.25
N GLU A 2 -5.37 -41.81 -2.19
CA GLU A 2 -6.83 -42.05 -2.11
C GLU A 2 -7.55 -41.54 -3.37
N SER A 3 -6.95 -40.58 -4.08
CA SER A 3 -7.46 -40.04 -5.34
C SER A 3 -7.46 -41.04 -6.50
N SER A 4 -6.61 -42.07 -6.52
CA SER A 4 -6.57 -43.03 -7.63
C SER A 4 -7.70 -44.05 -7.63
N VAL A 5 -8.34 -44.31 -6.48
CA VAL A 5 -9.35 -45.37 -6.34
C VAL A 5 -10.72 -44.91 -6.81
N GLU A 6 -11.03 -43.61 -6.67
CA GLU A 6 -12.33 -43.03 -7.08
C GLU A 6 -12.49 -42.98 -8.61
N HIS A 7 -11.40 -42.88 -9.37
CA HIS A 7 -11.47 -42.77 -10.83
C HIS A 7 -11.80 -44.11 -11.52
N LEU A 8 -11.43 -45.24 -10.91
CA LEU A 8 -11.73 -46.58 -11.45
C LEU A 8 -13.23 -46.91 -11.31
N CYS A 9 -13.87 -46.47 -10.23
CA CYS A 9 -15.30 -46.68 -9.99
C CYS A 9 -16.22 -46.04 -11.04
N VAL A 10 -15.75 -45.02 -11.78
CA VAL A 10 -16.55 -44.33 -12.81
C VAL A 10 -16.68 -45.14 -14.10
N ILE A 11 -15.80 -46.12 -14.33
CA ILE A 11 -15.59 -46.80 -15.62
C ILE A 11 -15.63 -48.33 -15.52
N ASP A 12 -15.73 -48.91 -14.32
CA ASP A 12 -15.72 -50.37 -14.08
C ASP A 12 -16.85 -51.14 -14.82
N ASP A 13 -17.97 -50.50 -15.13
CA ASP A 13 -19.16 -51.16 -15.72
C ASP A 13 -19.26 -51.01 -17.26
N ILE A 14 -18.20 -50.57 -17.95
CA ILE A 14 -18.28 -50.20 -19.37
C ILE A 14 -17.46 -51.16 -20.24
N GLU A 15 -18.14 -52.05 -20.97
CA GLU A 15 -17.53 -53.03 -21.88
C GLU A 15 -16.98 -52.41 -23.20
N ASP A 16 -17.49 -51.24 -23.60
CA ASP A 16 -17.03 -50.54 -24.81
C ASP A 16 -15.71 -49.79 -24.56
N PRO A 17 -14.67 -49.91 -25.40
CA PRO A 17 -13.39 -49.23 -25.17
C PRO A 17 -13.42 -47.69 -25.30
N VAL A 18 -14.46 -47.08 -25.88
CA VAL A 18 -14.52 -45.62 -26.11
C VAL A 18 -15.41 -44.90 -25.08
N ALA A 19 -16.50 -45.52 -24.67
CA ALA A 19 -17.42 -44.98 -23.66
C ALA A 19 -16.78 -44.59 -22.30
N PRO A 20 -15.74 -45.28 -21.76
CA PRO A 20 -15.04 -44.89 -20.55
C PRO A 20 -14.36 -43.54 -20.68
N TRP A 21 -13.72 -43.29 -21.83
CA TRP A 21 -13.05 -42.03 -22.12
C TRP A 21 -14.03 -40.86 -22.18
N LYS A 22 -15.19 -41.07 -22.81
CA LYS A 22 -16.24 -40.05 -22.91
C LYS A 22 -16.83 -39.71 -21.53
N ARG A 23 -17.00 -40.72 -20.68
CA ARG A 23 -17.51 -40.54 -19.30
C ARG A 23 -16.50 -39.86 -18.39
N LEU A 24 -15.22 -40.22 -18.51
CA LEU A 24 -14.12 -39.51 -17.83
C LEU A 24 -14.06 -38.05 -18.30
N GLU A 25 -14.09 -37.80 -19.61
CA GLU A 25 -14.09 -36.46 -20.17
C GLU A 25 -15.25 -35.63 -19.61
N GLU A 26 -16.47 -36.17 -19.60
CA GLU A 26 -17.64 -35.47 -19.08
C GLU A 26 -17.55 -35.18 -17.57
N HIS A 27 -17.05 -36.13 -16.78
CA HIS A 27 -16.82 -35.96 -15.34
C HIS A 27 -15.76 -34.88 -15.05
N PHE A 28 -14.62 -34.93 -15.73
CA PHE A 28 -13.57 -33.92 -15.57
C PHE A 28 -13.97 -32.56 -16.18
N ARG A 29 -14.87 -32.54 -17.16
CA ARG A 29 -15.40 -31.32 -17.79
C ARG A 29 -16.24 -30.48 -16.82
N GLN A 30 -16.97 -31.11 -15.89
CA GLN A 30 -17.69 -30.39 -14.84
C GLN A 30 -16.72 -29.70 -13.87
N ASN A 31 -15.70 -30.41 -13.41
CA ASN A 31 -14.63 -29.84 -12.58
C ASN A 31 -13.79 -28.80 -13.34
N PHE A 32 -13.64 -28.94 -14.64
CA PHE A 32 -13.02 -27.94 -15.50
C PHE A 32 -13.85 -26.65 -15.56
N ARG A 33 -15.17 -26.75 -15.77
CA ARG A 33 -16.07 -25.59 -15.77
C ARG A 33 -16.05 -24.84 -14.45
N ALA A 34 -16.15 -25.55 -13.32
CA ALA A 34 -16.10 -24.94 -12.00
C ALA A 34 -14.78 -24.19 -11.76
N ARG A 35 -13.64 -24.79 -12.15
CA ARG A 35 -12.32 -24.14 -12.06
C ARG A 35 -12.22 -22.88 -12.91
N VAL A 36 -12.67 -22.93 -14.17
CA VAL A 36 -12.69 -21.76 -15.06
C VAL A 36 -13.53 -20.63 -14.49
N ILE A 37 -14.71 -20.95 -13.94
CA ILE A 37 -15.56 -19.97 -13.26
C ILE A 37 -14.85 -19.38 -12.04
N GLY A 38 -14.18 -20.22 -11.25
CA GLY A 38 -13.36 -19.78 -10.11
C GLY A 38 -12.27 -18.79 -10.53
N HIS A 39 -11.45 -19.11 -11.53
CA HIS A 39 -10.42 -18.19 -12.04
C HIS A 39 -11.01 -16.90 -12.62
N THR A 40 -12.19 -16.98 -13.23
CA THR A 40 -12.89 -15.78 -13.74
C THR A 40 -13.32 -14.88 -12.60
N ASP A 41 -13.88 -15.45 -11.53
CA ASP A 41 -14.24 -14.71 -10.32
C ASP A 41 -13.00 -14.11 -9.64
N ASP A 42 -11.94 -14.92 -9.49
CA ASP A 42 -10.64 -14.47 -8.96
C ASP A 42 -10.10 -13.28 -9.76
N PHE A 43 -10.20 -13.31 -11.09
CA PHE A 43 -9.74 -12.22 -11.95
C PHE A 43 -10.46 -10.91 -11.64
N PHE A 44 -11.81 -10.91 -11.61
CA PHE A 44 -12.58 -9.69 -11.37
C PHE A 44 -12.54 -9.22 -9.93
N SER A 45 -12.37 -10.15 -8.99
CA SER A 45 -12.27 -9.88 -7.55
C SER A 45 -10.84 -9.59 -7.09
N CYS A 46 -9.83 -9.68 -7.98
CA CYS A 46 -8.43 -9.43 -7.66
C CYS A 46 -8.19 -7.95 -7.32
N ARG A 47 -8.05 -7.65 -6.03
CA ARG A 47 -7.75 -6.32 -5.48
C ARG A 47 -6.33 -6.25 -4.97
N ILE A 48 -5.71 -5.07 -5.04
CA ILE A 48 -4.43 -4.80 -4.41
C ILE A 48 -4.57 -4.84 -2.88
N ASN A 49 -3.61 -5.46 -2.20
CA ASN A 49 -3.57 -5.49 -0.74
C ASN A 49 -2.89 -4.21 -0.18
N PRO A 50 -3.20 -3.77 1.06
CA PRO A 50 -2.72 -2.48 1.58
C PRO A 50 -1.19 -2.27 1.63
N GLN A 51 -0.41 -3.35 1.76
CA GLN A 51 1.06 -3.32 1.82
C GLN A 51 1.72 -3.95 0.59
N GLU A 52 0.93 -4.29 -0.42
CA GLU A 52 1.43 -4.93 -1.61
C GLU A 52 1.94 -3.89 -2.61
N GLU A 53 3.10 -4.19 -3.19
CA GLU A 53 3.71 -3.42 -4.27
C GLU A 53 2.97 -3.64 -5.59
N ILE A 54 2.93 -2.62 -6.45
CA ILE A 54 2.23 -2.69 -7.75
C ILE A 54 2.72 -3.88 -8.59
N GLY A 55 4.03 -4.14 -8.61
CA GLY A 55 4.61 -5.25 -9.38
C GLY A 55 4.10 -6.62 -8.91
N VAL A 56 3.91 -6.80 -7.60
CA VAL A 56 3.40 -8.04 -7.01
C VAL A 56 1.91 -8.21 -7.35
N TYR A 57 1.13 -7.14 -7.26
CA TYR A 57 -0.27 -7.14 -7.66
C TYR A 57 -0.45 -7.53 -9.14
N ALA A 58 0.35 -6.92 -10.02
CA ALA A 58 0.33 -7.22 -11.44
C ALA A 58 0.69 -8.68 -11.74
N ALA A 59 1.66 -9.25 -11.01
CA ALA A 59 2.03 -10.65 -11.14
C ALA A 59 0.88 -11.60 -10.75
N ARG A 60 0.09 -11.27 -9.72
CA ARG A 60 -1.11 -12.04 -9.37
C ARG A 60 -2.16 -12.01 -10.48
N ILE A 61 -2.42 -10.83 -11.06
CA ILE A 61 -3.34 -10.71 -12.21
C ILE A 61 -2.86 -11.58 -13.37
N ARG A 62 -1.57 -11.51 -13.73
CA ARG A 62 -1.00 -12.34 -14.82
C ARG A 62 -1.15 -13.83 -14.55
N SER A 63 -0.87 -14.27 -13.33
CA SER A 63 -1.01 -15.67 -12.95
C SER A 63 -2.45 -16.19 -13.19
N ILE A 64 -3.47 -15.39 -12.87
CA ILE A 64 -4.86 -15.75 -13.14
C ILE A 64 -5.17 -15.73 -14.65
N VAL A 65 -4.65 -14.74 -15.38
CA VAL A 65 -4.79 -14.64 -16.85
C VAL A 65 -4.18 -15.86 -17.55
N ASP A 66 -3.00 -16.30 -17.11
CA ASP A 66 -2.32 -17.47 -17.65
C ASP A 66 -3.14 -18.75 -17.37
N GLN A 67 -3.69 -18.91 -16.16
CA GLN A 67 -4.59 -20.02 -15.84
C GLN A 67 -5.86 -20.03 -16.70
N LEU A 68 -6.43 -18.86 -16.99
CA LEU A 68 -7.58 -18.71 -17.88
C LEU A 68 -7.21 -19.02 -19.35
N LYS A 69 -6.03 -18.60 -19.80
CA LYS A 69 -5.50 -18.92 -21.13
C LYS A 69 -5.28 -20.41 -21.30
N ASP A 70 -4.64 -21.07 -20.32
CA ASP A 70 -4.40 -22.52 -20.32
C ASP A 70 -5.72 -23.32 -20.30
N SER A 71 -6.76 -22.73 -19.70
CA SER A 71 -8.12 -23.28 -19.73
C SER A 71 -8.92 -22.92 -20.99
N GLY A 72 -8.28 -22.39 -22.03
CA GLY A 72 -8.91 -22.05 -23.31
C GLY A 72 -9.89 -20.87 -23.25
N LYS A 73 -9.78 -20.01 -22.23
CA LYS A 73 -10.59 -18.81 -22.02
C LYS A 73 -9.71 -17.57 -21.86
N PRO A 74 -8.94 -17.16 -22.90
CA PRO A 74 -8.04 -16.03 -22.80
C PRO A 74 -8.79 -14.73 -22.48
N VAL A 75 -8.20 -13.91 -21.61
CA VAL A 75 -8.72 -12.58 -21.25
C VAL A 75 -8.15 -11.55 -22.22
N SER A 76 -8.98 -10.62 -22.71
CA SER A 76 -8.53 -9.56 -23.61
C SER A 76 -7.52 -8.63 -22.93
N GLU A 77 -6.55 -8.12 -23.69
CA GLU A 77 -5.53 -7.19 -23.17
C GLU A 77 -6.15 -5.95 -22.50
N TRP A 78 -7.23 -5.42 -23.08
CA TRP A 78 -7.98 -4.32 -22.52
C TRP A 78 -8.55 -4.64 -21.13
N CYS A 79 -9.15 -5.81 -20.94
CA CYS A 79 -9.68 -6.21 -19.62
C CYS A 79 -8.56 -6.37 -18.59
N GLN A 80 -7.40 -6.91 -18.99
CA GLN A 80 -6.24 -7.04 -18.12
C GLN A 80 -5.74 -5.65 -17.69
N ALA A 81 -5.56 -4.75 -18.65
CA ALA A 81 -5.15 -3.37 -18.43
C ALA A 81 -6.11 -2.62 -17.50
N PHE A 82 -7.41 -2.76 -17.74
CA PHE A 82 -8.45 -2.17 -16.89
C PHE A 82 -8.44 -2.74 -15.47
N GLN A 83 -8.29 -4.06 -15.32
CA GLN A 83 -8.24 -4.70 -14.00
C GLN A 83 -7.07 -4.17 -13.15
N LEU A 84 -5.91 -3.92 -13.77
CA LEU A 84 -4.73 -3.40 -13.08
C LEU A 84 -4.93 -2.02 -12.45
N ILE A 85 -5.74 -1.15 -13.06
CA ILE A 85 -5.99 0.22 -12.57
C ILE A 85 -7.25 0.36 -11.71
N ARG A 86 -8.15 -0.63 -11.73
CA ARG A 86 -9.50 -0.53 -11.15
C ARG A 86 -9.53 -0.34 -9.64
N PHE A 87 -8.63 -0.99 -8.90
CA PHE A 87 -8.66 -1.06 -7.44
C PHE A 87 -7.50 -0.33 -6.77
N LEU A 88 -6.82 0.56 -7.50
CA LEU A 88 -5.69 1.30 -6.98
C LEU A 88 -6.11 2.31 -5.90
N SER A 89 -5.19 2.55 -4.96
CA SER A 89 -5.36 3.57 -3.92
C SER A 89 -5.47 4.98 -4.55
N PRO A 90 -6.21 5.93 -3.93
CA PRO A 90 -6.35 7.30 -4.44
C PRO A 90 -5.04 8.05 -4.71
N LYS A 91 -3.92 7.63 -4.09
CA LYS A 91 -2.59 8.17 -4.37
C LYS A 91 -2.16 8.02 -5.84
N PHE A 92 -2.73 7.05 -6.56
CA PHE A 92 -2.48 6.81 -7.99
C PHE A 92 -3.49 7.53 -8.91
N ASN A 93 -4.47 8.28 -8.39
CA ASN A 93 -5.51 8.91 -9.22
C ASN A 93 -4.92 9.81 -10.33
N GLY A 94 -3.81 10.50 -10.04
CA GLY A 94 -3.13 11.34 -11.03
C GLY A 94 -2.65 10.55 -12.25
N ILE A 95 -1.93 9.45 -12.03
CA ILE A 95 -1.43 8.60 -13.12
C ILE A 95 -2.57 7.87 -13.83
N VAL A 96 -3.60 7.43 -13.11
CA VAL A 96 -4.78 6.78 -13.71
C VAL A 96 -5.52 7.75 -14.64
N GLN A 97 -5.71 9.00 -14.23
CA GLN A 97 -6.32 10.01 -15.09
C GLN A 97 -5.47 10.33 -16.32
N TYR A 98 -4.14 10.30 -16.20
CA TYR A 98 -3.23 10.45 -17.33
C TYR A 98 -3.35 9.28 -18.32
N ILE A 99 -3.42 8.04 -17.83
CA ILE A 99 -3.60 6.84 -18.65
C ILE A 99 -4.91 6.87 -19.44
N TYR A 100 -6.02 7.34 -18.84
CA TYR A 100 -7.31 7.45 -19.54
C TYR A 100 -7.31 8.41 -20.73
N ARG A 101 -6.28 9.24 -20.88
CA ARG A 101 -6.14 10.19 -22.00
C ARG A 101 -5.28 9.64 -23.14
N TRP A 102 -4.75 8.43 -23.00
CA TRP A 102 -3.97 7.78 -24.05
C TRP A 102 -4.86 7.31 -25.19
N ASP A 103 -4.24 7.07 -26.34
CA ASP A 103 -4.89 6.36 -27.43
C ASP A 103 -5.16 4.90 -27.06
N ASP A 104 -6.22 4.31 -27.62
CA ASP A 104 -6.61 2.92 -27.33
C ASP A 104 -5.48 1.91 -27.63
N ASN A 105 -4.62 2.21 -28.61
CA ASN A 105 -3.48 1.37 -28.98
C ASN A 105 -2.37 1.35 -27.92
N GLU A 106 -2.35 2.34 -27.04
CA GLU A 106 -1.38 2.46 -25.94
C GLU A 106 -1.92 1.88 -24.63
N PHE A 107 -3.22 1.63 -24.53
CA PHE A 107 -3.88 1.06 -23.35
C PHE A 107 -3.59 -0.43 -23.21
N LYS A 108 -2.33 -0.74 -22.90
CA LYS A 108 -1.77 -2.09 -22.80
C LYS A 108 -1.27 -2.38 -21.40
N PHE A 109 -1.40 -3.64 -20.98
CA PHE A 109 -1.06 -4.07 -19.63
C PHE A 109 0.38 -3.72 -19.25
N ASP A 110 1.34 -4.07 -20.10
CA ASP A 110 2.77 -3.84 -19.85
C ASP A 110 3.11 -2.35 -19.72
N LYS A 111 2.56 -1.52 -20.61
CA LYS A 111 2.83 -0.08 -20.60
C LYS A 111 2.25 0.58 -19.35
N ILE A 112 1.01 0.24 -18.99
CA ILE A 112 0.38 0.72 -17.75
C ILE A 112 1.20 0.28 -16.53
N LEU A 113 1.63 -0.98 -16.48
CA LEU A 113 2.44 -1.49 -15.39
C LEU A 113 3.74 -0.69 -15.22
N GLN A 114 4.43 -0.37 -16.30
CA GLN A 114 5.66 0.43 -16.26
C GLN A 114 5.43 1.84 -15.69
N GLU A 115 4.36 2.51 -16.10
CA GLU A 115 3.99 3.82 -15.55
C GLU A 115 3.62 3.74 -14.07
N LEU A 116 2.88 2.71 -13.66
CA LEU A 116 2.49 2.55 -12.26
C LEU A 116 3.70 2.26 -11.35
N ILE A 117 4.68 1.46 -11.80
CA ILE A 117 5.93 1.21 -11.05
C ILE A 117 6.75 2.50 -10.93
N SER A 118 6.80 3.30 -12.00
CA SER A 118 7.48 4.60 -11.98
C SER A 118 6.82 5.56 -11.01
N GLU A 119 5.49 5.62 -11.00
CA GLU A 119 4.72 6.44 -10.08
C GLU A 119 4.85 5.96 -8.63
N GLU A 120 4.83 4.65 -8.37
CA GLU A 120 5.09 4.06 -7.06
C GLU A 120 6.47 4.48 -6.51
N SER A 121 7.49 4.42 -7.36
CA SER A 121 8.85 4.87 -7.03
C SER A 121 8.91 6.36 -6.71
N ARG A 122 8.24 7.20 -7.52
CA ARG A 122 8.12 8.65 -7.31
C ARG A 122 7.42 8.98 -5.98
N LEU A 123 6.33 8.30 -5.67
CA LEU A 123 5.58 8.47 -4.41
C LEU A 123 6.44 8.09 -3.19
N LYS A 124 7.17 6.97 -3.27
CA LYS A 124 8.10 6.55 -2.21
C LYS A 124 9.18 7.59 -1.96
N GLN A 125 9.76 8.15 -3.02
CA GLN A 125 10.77 9.21 -2.89
C GLN A 125 10.17 10.48 -2.26
N SER A 126 9.01 10.92 -2.75
CA SER A 126 8.33 12.11 -2.21
C SER A 126 8.02 12.01 -0.71
N ILE A 127 7.71 10.80 -0.21
CA ILE A 127 7.48 10.58 1.22
C ILE A 127 8.79 10.72 2.01
N ARG A 128 9.91 10.21 1.49
CA ARG A 128 11.24 10.35 2.13
C ARG A 128 11.63 11.83 2.23
N ASP A 129 11.50 12.57 1.15
CA ASP A 129 11.88 13.99 1.08
C ASP A 129 11.03 14.86 2.04
N GLN A 130 9.74 14.56 2.17
CA GLN A 130 8.86 15.24 3.13
C GLN A 130 9.25 14.96 4.58
N ASN A 131 9.61 13.70 4.88
CA ASN A 131 10.06 13.32 6.22
C ASN A 131 11.37 14.01 6.59
N GLU A 132 12.32 14.10 5.66
CA GLU A 132 13.56 14.87 5.83
C GLU A 132 13.28 16.35 6.06
N THR A 133 12.44 16.97 5.22
CA THR A 133 12.09 18.40 5.34
C THR A 133 11.46 18.72 6.70
N CYS A 134 10.55 17.86 7.19
CA CYS A 134 9.94 18.02 8.52
C CYS A 134 10.98 17.91 9.65
N ALA A 135 11.93 16.98 9.54
CA ALA A 135 13.02 16.84 10.52
C ALA A 135 13.89 18.12 10.58
N PHE A 136 14.31 18.66 9.44
CA PHE A 136 15.10 19.90 9.40
C PHE A 136 14.35 21.11 9.97
N GLN A 137 13.07 21.28 9.63
CA GLN A 137 12.27 22.39 10.17
C GLN A 137 12.07 22.28 11.70
N SER A 138 11.99 21.07 12.26
CA SER A 138 11.91 20.89 13.71
C SER A 138 13.21 21.29 14.43
N ILE A 139 14.37 21.07 13.80
CA ILE A 139 15.68 21.49 14.32
C ILE A 139 15.82 23.02 14.27
N GLU A 140 15.39 23.67 13.18
CA GLU A 140 15.48 25.14 13.05
C GLU A 140 14.59 25.87 14.07
N ARG A 141 13.34 25.41 14.31
CA ARG A 141 12.46 26.01 15.32
C ARG A 141 13.03 25.91 16.74
N ASN A 142 13.75 24.85 17.07
CA ASN A 142 14.40 24.70 18.37
C ASN A 142 15.59 25.64 18.56
N ASN A 143 16.25 26.08 17.49
CA ASN A 143 17.38 27.01 17.56
C ASN A 143 16.97 28.49 17.61
N ILE A 144 15.77 28.84 17.11
CA ILE A 144 15.26 30.23 17.11
C ILE A 144 14.68 30.64 18.48
N SER A 145 14.39 29.69 19.37
CA SER A 145 13.82 29.98 20.70
C SER A 145 14.79 30.56 21.74
N LYS A 146 16.07 30.77 21.39
CA LYS A 146 17.08 31.38 22.27
C LYS A 146 17.36 32.85 21.96
N THR A 147 16.33 33.69 21.84
CA THR A 147 16.50 35.15 21.97
C THR A 147 16.22 35.57 23.41
N PRO A 148 17.11 36.30 24.11
CA PRO A 148 16.83 36.82 25.44
C PRO A 148 15.62 37.75 25.37
N ARG A 149 14.57 37.40 26.11
CA ARG A 149 13.38 38.23 26.31
C ARG A 149 13.80 39.55 26.96
N SER A 150 14.03 40.60 26.16
CA SER A 150 14.22 41.95 26.69
C SER A 150 12.94 42.37 27.41
N LYS A 151 13.04 42.59 28.72
CA LYS A 151 11.92 43.07 29.55
C LYS A 151 11.58 44.51 29.15
N SER A 152 10.60 44.69 28.26
CA SER A 152 9.94 45.97 28.07
C SER A 152 8.74 46.08 29.03
N LYS A 153 8.74 47.15 29.84
CA LYS A 153 7.79 47.49 30.90
C LYS A 153 6.33 47.53 30.40
N PRO A 154 5.33 47.22 31.26
CA PRO A 154 3.93 47.39 30.92
C PRO A 154 3.57 48.88 30.89
N SER A 155 3.11 49.36 29.73
CA SER A 155 2.50 50.69 29.60
C SER A 155 1.02 50.59 29.94
N SER A 156 0.64 51.18 31.07
CA SER A 156 -0.73 51.30 31.54
C SER A 156 -1.48 52.38 30.75
N TYR A 157 -2.35 51.97 29.83
CA TYR A 157 -3.42 52.83 29.34
C TYR A 157 -4.77 52.16 29.58
N LYS A 158 -5.49 52.66 30.59
CA LYS A 158 -6.90 52.36 30.81
C LYS A 158 -7.73 53.00 29.71
N LYS A 159 -8.54 52.22 28.99
CA LYS A 159 -9.72 52.72 28.29
C LYS A 159 -10.92 51.83 28.64
N ASN A 160 -11.90 52.46 29.28
CA ASN A 160 -13.22 51.92 29.54
C ASN A 160 -13.97 51.73 28.21
N ILE A 161 -14.41 50.50 27.92
CA ILE A 161 -15.37 50.23 26.83
C ILE A 161 -16.41 49.26 27.37
N HIS A 162 -17.68 49.71 27.35
CA HIS A 162 -18.87 48.94 27.73
C HIS A 162 -19.07 47.72 26.80
N PRO A 163 -19.60 46.58 27.30
CA PRO A 163 -19.83 45.41 26.48
C PRO A 163 -21.11 45.57 25.65
N THR A 164 -20.99 45.59 24.32
CA THR A 164 -22.12 45.34 23.42
C THR A 164 -21.97 43.98 22.76
N ARG A 165 -22.93 43.13 23.09
CA ARG A 165 -23.12 41.75 22.64
C ARG A 165 -23.49 41.73 21.15
N LYS A 166 -22.63 41.18 20.29
CA LYS A 166 -23.02 40.75 18.94
C LYS A 166 -22.44 39.37 18.64
N ASN A 167 -23.33 38.39 18.57
CA ASN A 167 -23.06 37.03 18.11
C ASN A 167 -22.82 37.05 16.61
N THR A 168 -21.65 36.60 16.16
CA THR A 168 -21.44 36.16 14.78
C THR A 168 -20.74 34.80 14.83
N LYS A 169 -21.46 33.77 14.37
CA LYS A 169 -21.01 32.38 14.29
C LYS A 169 -19.88 32.29 13.26
N VAL A 170 -18.65 32.08 13.70
CA VAL A 170 -17.55 31.67 12.82
C VAL A 170 -17.56 30.15 12.72
N ILE A 171 -17.77 29.67 11.50
CA ILE A 171 -17.68 28.28 11.10
C ILE A 171 -16.20 27.87 11.22
N LYS A 172 -15.91 26.89 12.07
CA LYS A 172 -14.56 26.34 12.28
C LYS A 172 -14.14 25.53 11.05
N SER A 173 -13.07 25.93 10.39
CA SER A 173 -12.31 25.07 9.48
C SER A 173 -11.57 24.01 10.29
N PRO A 174 -11.64 22.71 9.93
CA PRO A 174 -10.95 21.66 10.65
C PRO A 174 -9.51 21.57 10.14
N ASN A 175 -8.55 22.08 10.92
CA ASN A 175 -7.17 21.59 10.93
C ASN A 175 -6.42 22.22 12.10
N THR A 176 -6.56 21.61 13.27
CA THR A 176 -5.58 21.79 14.35
C THR A 176 -5.54 20.49 15.15
N PHE A 177 -4.50 19.70 14.91
CA PHE A 177 -4.18 18.51 15.69
C PHE A 177 -3.63 19.00 17.03
N ILE A 178 -4.44 18.89 18.09
CA ILE A 178 -3.99 19.10 19.46
C ILE A 178 -3.57 17.73 19.99
N ALA A 179 -2.26 17.51 20.14
CA ALA A 179 -1.74 16.37 20.87
C ALA A 179 -1.79 16.70 22.37
N GLU A 180 -2.90 16.35 23.03
CA GLU A 180 -2.95 16.29 24.48
C GLU A 180 -2.32 14.97 24.95
N SER A 181 -1.14 15.05 25.56
CA SER A 181 -0.56 13.96 26.32
C SER A 181 -1.26 13.86 27.69
N ASN A 182 -2.41 13.19 27.72
CA ASN A 182 -3.05 12.80 28.97
C ASN A 182 -2.41 11.49 29.48
N LEU A 183 -1.36 11.63 30.29
CA LEU A 183 -0.86 10.56 31.15
C LEU A 183 -1.80 10.44 32.36
N SER A 184 -2.83 9.61 32.22
CA SER A 184 -3.55 9.05 33.36
C SER A 184 -4.31 7.81 32.95
N GLN A 185 -3.66 6.63 33.09
CA GLN A 185 -4.34 5.44 33.59
C GLN A 185 -3.39 4.26 33.84
N GLY A 186 -3.40 3.80 35.10
CA GLY A 186 -3.32 2.39 35.47
C GLY A 186 -2.08 1.60 35.09
N TYR A 187 -1.04 1.65 35.93
CA TYR A 187 0.04 0.67 35.88
C TYR A 187 -0.48 -0.72 36.29
N GLY A 188 -0.72 -1.59 35.30
CA GLY A 188 -0.77 -3.03 35.50
C GLY A 188 0.65 -3.55 35.79
N ARG A 189 0.77 -4.48 36.74
CA ARG A 189 2.04 -4.91 37.36
C ARG A 189 3.04 -5.59 36.40
N ASP A 190 2.69 -5.84 35.14
CA ASP A 190 3.53 -6.56 34.18
C ASP A 190 3.65 -5.85 32.81
N SER A 191 3.80 -4.52 32.80
CA SER A 191 4.03 -3.75 31.56
C SER A 191 5.51 -3.42 31.39
N TRP A 192 6.14 -3.96 30.34
CA TRP A 192 7.50 -3.60 29.94
C TRP A 192 7.47 -2.32 29.11
N ILE A 193 8.17 -1.29 29.57
CA ILE A 193 8.40 -0.05 28.82
C ILE A 193 9.68 -0.24 28.00
N LEU A 194 9.55 -0.20 26.68
CA LEU A 194 10.71 -0.16 25.78
C LEU A 194 11.12 1.31 25.57
N ASP A 195 12.16 1.73 26.26
CA ASP A 195 12.79 3.03 26.03
C ASP A 195 13.73 2.92 24.80
N THR A 196 13.43 3.66 23.74
CA THR A 196 14.28 3.73 22.52
C THR A 196 15.18 4.98 22.54
N ALA A 197 15.23 5.74 23.63
CA ALA A 197 16.13 6.88 23.77
C ALA A 197 17.54 6.47 24.22
N ALA A 198 18.27 5.73 23.38
CA ALA A 198 19.72 5.57 23.51
C ALA A 198 20.40 5.56 22.13
N THR A 199 20.37 6.69 21.43
CA THR A 199 21.23 6.96 20.28
C THR A 199 22.13 8.14 20.60
N SER A 200 23.39 7.86 20.98
CA SER A 200 24.62 8.63 20.66
C SER A 200 25.71 8.49 21.74
N HIS A 201 26.54 7.43 21.65
CA HIS A 201 27.97 7.55 21.96
C HIS A 201 28.75 6.35 21.42
N PHE A 202 29.11 6.39 20.14
CA PHE A 202 30.22 5.56 19.65
C PHE A 202 30.96 6.25 18.51
N CYS A 203 31.87 7.15 18.89
CA CYS A 203 33.00 7.68 18.12
C CYS A 203 33.70 8.67 19.06
N SER A 204 35.01 8.76 19.22
CA SER A 204 36.16 8.11 18.60
C SER A 204 37.35 8.29 19.57
N ASN A 205 38.41 7.49 19.46
CA ASN A 205 39.72 8.11 19.37
C ASN A 205 40.70 7.24 18.58
N LYS A 206 41.38 7.95 17.71
CA LYS A 206 42.30 7.52 16.66
C LYS A 206 43.71 7.51 17.27
N ASN A 207 44.53 6.51 16.94
CA ASN A 207 45.82 6.71 16.24
C ASN A 207 46.95 5.70 16.61
N PHE A 208 47.78 5.45 15.57
CA PHE A 208 49.23 5.14 15.53
C PHE A 208 49.78 3.75 15.92
N SER A 209 50.12 2.96 14.91
CA SER A 209 51.45 2.35 14.61
C SER A 209 51.26 1.33 13.46
N GLY A 210 52.01 1.37 12.36
CA GLY A 210 53.35 0.76 12.22
C GLY A 210 53.21 -0.77 12.38
N THR A 211 53.46 -1.64 11.40
CA THR A 211 54.55 -1.72 10.42
C THR A 211 54.24 -2.82 9.40
N LEU A 212 54.78 -2.68 8.18
CA LEU A 212 55.09 -3.80 7.29
C LEU A 212 55.94 -4.84 8.05
N ASP A 213 55.70 -6.13 7.85
CA ASP A 213 56.71 -6.99 7.24
C ASP A 213 56.12 -8.29 6.67
N ARG A 214 56.87 -8.85 5.73
CA ARG A 214 56.67 -10.00 4.81
C ARG A 214 55.78 -11.17 5.24
#